data_AF-A0A954KI09-F1
#
_entry.id   AF-A0A954KI09-F1
#
_cell.length_a   1.000
_cell.length_b   1.000
_cell.length_c   1.000
_cell.angle_alpha   90.00
_cell.angle_beta   90.00
_cell.angle_gamma   90.00
#
_symmetry.space_group_name_H-M   'P 1'
#
loop_
_entity.id
_entity.type
_entity.pdbx_description
1 polymer ?
#
loop_
_entity_poly.entity_id
_entity_poly.type
_entity_poly.pdbx_seq_one_letter_code
_entity_poly.pdbx_strand_id
1 'polypeptide(L)' 'MARSTTRIMYIELKSGQQDKGPARIGRVTYSASGKTLYYRGRSFQSSKGRGCGGNYFDVETDEEYWI' A
#
# COMPACT_ATOMS: atom_id res chain seq x y z
N MET A 1 -2.22 -26.29 -2.09
CA MET A 1 -2.71 -24.89 -2.25
C MET A 1 -1.54 -24.01 -2.63
N ALA A 2 -1.71 -23.10 -3.59
CA ALA A 2 -0.66 -22.15 -3.95
C ALA A 2 -0.38 -21.22 -2.75
N ARG A 3 0.89 -21.05 -2.41
CA ARG A 3 1.30 -20.17 -1.31
C ARG A 3 1.03 -18.72 -1.70
N SER A 4 0.34 -17.96 -0.85
CA SER A 4 0.17 -16.52 -1.06
C SER A 4 1.52 -15.82 -1.07
N THR A 5 1.76 -14.97 -2.06
CA THR A 5 2.98 -14.16 -2.13
C THR A 5 2.90 -13.08 -1.06
N THR A 6 3.93 -12.98 -0.20
CA THR A 6 4.00 -11.98 0.87
C THR A 6 5.35 -11.29 0.90
N ARG A 7 5.41 -10.03 1.34
CA ARG A 7 6.67 -9.29 1.57
C ARG A 7 6.59 -8.44 2.84
N ILE A 8 7.74 -8.18 3.47
CA ILE A 8 7.87 -7.13 4.48
C ILE A 8 8.12 -5.81 3.75
N MET A 9 7.28 -4.81 3.99
CA MET A 9 7.34 -3.51 3.32
C MET A 9 7.18 -2.38 4.33
N TYR A 10 7.72 -1.21 3.99
CA TYR A 10 7.43 0.05 4.67
C TYR A 10 6.09 0.58 4.17
N ILE A 11 5.26 1.15 5.04
CA ILE A 11 3.91 1.61 4.73
C ILE A 11 3.70 2.95 5.44
N GLU A 12 3.61 4.04 4.69
CA GLU A 12 3.44 5.41 5.20
C GLU A 12 2.26 6.10 4.52
N LEU A 13 1.39 6.75 5.30
CA LEU A 13 0.34 7.64 4.77
C LEU A 13 0.96 8.95 4.28
N LYS A 14 0.73 9.31 3.02
CA LYS A 14 1.26 10.53 2.38
C LYS A 14 0.24 11.66 2.34
N SER A 15 -1.04 11.35 2.16
CA SER A 15 -2.10 12.35 2.04
C SER A 15 -2.15 13.31 3.23
N GLY A 16 -1.84 14.59 2.98
CA GLY A 16 -1.90 15.67 3.97
C GLY A 16 -0.78 15.65 5.02
N GLN A 17 0.27 14.83 4.87
CA GLN A 17 1.23 14.59 5.94
C GLN A 17 2.60 15.28 5.79
N GLN A 18 2.96 15.81 4.61
CA GLN A 18 4.26 16.47 4.35
C GLN A 18 5.46 15.68 4.93
N ASP A 19 5.55 14.38 4.61
CA ASP A 19 6.61 13.45 5.05
C ASP A 19 6.68 13.18 6.56
N LYS A 20 5.61 13.51 7.30
CA LYS A 20 5.48 13.25 8.75
C LYS A 20 4.31 12.32 9.08
N GLY A 21 3.90 11.51 8.10
CA GLY A 21 2.72 10.67 8.21
C GLY A 21 2.93 9.46 9.12
N PRO A 22 1.85 8.87 9.64
CA PRO A 22 1.93 7.61 10.36
C PRO A 22 2.53 6.53 9.45
N ALA A 23 3.63 5.94 9.91
CA ALA A 23 4.41 4.95 9.17
C ALA A 23 4.66 3.67 9.97
N ARG A 24 4.87 2.56 9.27
CA ARG A 24 5.10 1.24 9.88
C ARG A 24 5.82 0.29 8.92
N ILE A 25 6.49 -0.71 9.47
CA ILE A 25 6.97 -1.87 8.70
C ILE A 25 5.99 -3.02 8.92
N GLY A 26 5.52 -3.65 7.84
CA GLY A 26 4.47 -4.66 7.90
C GLY A 26 4.60 -5.74 6.83
N ARG A 27 4.08 -6.94 7.13
CA ARG A 27 3.94 -8.02 6.14
C ARG A 27 2.68 -7.81 5.32
N VAL A 28 2.83 -7.59 4.03
CA VAL A 28 1.74 -7.46 3.07
C VAL A 28 1.53 -8.79 2.34
N THR A 29 0.31 -9.02 1.88
CA THR A 29 -0.04 -10.15 1.01
C THR A 29 -0.46 -9.62 -0.35
N TYR A 30 0.09 -10.17 -1.42
CA TYR A 30 -0.31 -9.83 -2.78
C TYR A 30 -1.58 -10.61 -3.16
N SER A 31 -2.44 -9.99 -3.97
CA SER A 31 -3.47 -10.71 -4.71
C SER A 31 -2.85 -11.71 -5.68
N ALA A 32 -3.63 -12.68 -6.16
CA ALA A 32 -3.14 -13.69 -7.09
C ALA A 32 -2.55 -13.09 -8.38
N SER A 33 -3.05 -11.93 -8.83
CA SER A 33 -2.53 -11.20 -9.99
C SER A 33 -1.35 -10.26 -9.66
N GLY A 34 -1.00 -10.10 -8.39
CA GLY A 34 0.03 -9.18 -7.93
C GLY A 34 -0.35 -7.70 -7.97
N LYS A 35 -1.58 -7.36 -8.41
CA LYS A 35 -2.02 -5.97 -8.64
C LYS A 35 -2.49 -5.24 -7.37
N THR A 36 -2.77 -5.99 -6.30
CA THR A 36 -3.33 -5.46 -5.05
C THR A 36 -2.54 -5.99 -3.87
N LEU A 37 -2.26 -5.12 -2.91
CA LEU A 37 -1.67 -5.47 -1.62
C LEU A 37 -2.75 -5.45 -0.54
N TYR A 38 -2.72 -6.44 0.35
CA TYR A 38 -3.59 -6.51 1.52
C TYR A 38 -2.77 -6.36 2.79
N TYR A 39 -3.20 -5.47 3.67
CA TYR A 39 -2.54 -5.24 4.94
C TYR A 39 -3.51 -4.66 5.98
N ARG A 40 -3.62 -5.34 7.15
CA ARG A 40 -4.49 -4.97 8.28
C ARG A 40 -5.94 -4.63 7.87
N GLY A 41 -6.51 -5.45 7.00
CA GLY A 41 -7.89 -5.30 6.52
C GLY A 41 -8.06 -4.26 5.40
N ARG A 42 -7.00 -3.55 5.00
CA ARG A 42 -7.04 -2.56 3.92
C ARG A 42 -6.46 -3.13 2.62
N SER A 43 -6.93 -2.58 1.50
CA SER A 43 -6.53 -2.96 0.16
C SER A 43 -5.87 -1.78 -0.55
N PHE A 44 -4.69 -2.01 -1.10
CA PHE A 44 -3.91 -0.98 -1.78
C PHE A 44 -3.64 -1.36 -3.22
N GLN A 45 -3.75 -0.40 -4.14
CA GLN A 45 -3.39 -0.56 -5.54
C GLN A 45 -2.27 0.38 -5.93
N SER A 46 -1.40 -0.08 -6.83
CA SER A 46 -0.32 0.77 -7.32
C SER A 46 -0.88 1.93 -8.13
N SER A 47 -0.41 3.13 -7.83
CA SER A 47 -0.75 4.35 -8.57
C SER A 47 -0.15 4.37 -9.99
N LYS A 48 0.67 3.37 -10.35
CA LYS A 48 1.36 3.26 -11.67
C LYS A 48 2.10 4.54 -12.08
N GLY A 49 2.70 5.24 -11.11
CA GLY A 49 3.40 6.51 -11.34
C GLY A 49 2.50 7.72 -11.55
N ARG A 50 1.19 7.62 -11.27
CA ARG A 50 0.24 8.75 -11.34
C ARG A 50 -0.09 9.39 -9.99
N GLY A 51 0.48 8.88 -8.89
CA GLY A 51 0.31 9.47 -7.56
C GLY A 51 1.10 10.77 -7.41
N CYS A 52 0.62 11.66 -6.55
CA CYS A 52 1.23 12.97 -6.30
C CYS A 52 2.29 12.92 -5.18
N GLY A 53 2.07 12.11 -4.15
CA GLY A 53 2.94 11.94 -2.99
C GLY A 53 3.25 10.49 -2.62
N GLY A 54 2.49 9.51 -3.13
CA GLY A 54 2.66 8.08 -2.88
C GLY A 54 2.69 7.22 -4.16
N ASN A 55 3.09 5.96 -4.02
CA ASN A 55 3.17 4.98 -5.12
C ASN A 55 2.05 3.92 -5.06
N TYR A 56 1.29 3.89 -3.97
CA TYR A 56 0.05 3.15 -3.80
C TYR A 56 -1.05 4.08 -3.29
N PHE A 57 -2.30 3.66 -3.44
CA PHE A 57 -3.45 4.29 -2.80
C PHE A 57 -4.33 3.22 -2.16
N ASP A 58 -5.00 3.59 -1.07
CA ASP A 58 -6.03 2.77 -0.46
C ASP A 58 -7.31 2.84 -1.30
N VAL A 59 -7.88 1.68 -1.64
CA VAL A 59 -9.00 1.57 -2.59
C VAL A 59 -10.32 2.14 -2.04
N GLU A 60 -10.47 2.23 -0.72
CA GLU A 60 -11.71 2.71 -0.09
C GLU A 60 -11.69 4.23 0.14
N THR A 61 -10.51 4.81 0.31
CA THR A 61 -10.34 6.20 0.77
C THR A 61 -9.63 7.10 -0.23
N ASP A 62 -9.01 6.54 -1.27
CA ASP A 62 -8.12 7.24 -2.22
C ASP A 62 -6.93 7.95 -1.54
N GLU A 63 -6.67 7.66 -0.26
CA GLU A 63 -5.48 8.14 0.43
C GLU A 63 -4.24 7.53 -0.20
N GLU A 64 -3.24 8.37 -0.48
CA GLU A 64 -1.97 7.93 -1.04
C GLU A 64 -1.04 7.44 0.05
N TYR A 65 -0.33 6.36 -0.27
CA TYR A 65 0.65 5.73 0.60
C TYR A 65 1.97 5.54 -0.14
N TRP A 66 3.07 5.59 0.61
CA TRP A 66 4.34 5.05 0.16
C TRP A 66 4.48 3.62 0.69
N ILE A 67 4.42 2.65 -0.23
CA ILE A 67 4.48 1.20 0.04
C ILE A 67 5.51 0.54 -0.87
#